data_AF-A0A2G9ZZE1-F1
#
_entry.id   AF-A0A2G9ZZE1-F1
#
_cell.length_a   1.000
_cell.length_b   1.000
_cell.length_c   1.000
_cell.angle_alpha   90.00
_cell.angle_beta   90.00
_cell.angle_gamma   90.00
#
_symmetry.space_group_name_H-M   'P 1'
#
loop_
_entity.id
_entity.type
_entity.pdbx_description
1 polymer ?
#
loop_
_entity_poly.entity_id
_entity_poly.type
_entity_poly.pdbx_seq_one_letter_code
_entity_poly.pdbx_strand_id
1 'polypeptide(L)' 'SFGDFGYGGPCPPWGTHRYFFKLYALDTMLTLPSGAKKDDVLKAMDKHVLGKTELVGKYKKK' A
#
# COMPACT_ATOMS: atom_id res chain seq x y z
N SER A 1 -3.25 3.38 9.54
CA SER A 1 -4.30 3.66 8.54
C SER A 1 -5.10 4.84 9.06
N PHE A 2 -5.55 5.75 8.19
CA PHE A 2 -6.41 6.87 8.60
C PHE A 2 -7.85 6.42 8.93
N GLY A 3 -8.21 5.15 8.66
CA GLY A 3 -9.54 4.60 8.96
C GLY A 3 -10.53 4.77 7.81
N ASP A 4 -10.26 5.71 6.90
CA ASP A 4 -11.08 5.98 5.72
C ASP A 4 -10.67 5.15 4.49
N PHE A 5 -11.60 5.04 3.55
CA PHE A 5 -11.37 4.44 2.24
C PHE A 5 -10.56 5.36 1.33
N GLY A 6 -9.54 4.82 0.66
CA GLY A 6 -8.72 5.52 -0.32
C GLY A 6 -7.36 5.98 0.19
N TYR A 7 -6.74 6.92 -0.53
CA TYR A 7 -5.39 7.40 -0.24
C TYR A 7 -5.43 8.66 0.64
N GLY A 8 -4.91 8.54 1.88
CA GLY A 8 -4.88 9.66 2.85
C GLY A 8 -3.74 10.67 2.66
N GLY A 9 -2.75 10.38 1.81
CA GLY A 9 -1.66 11.31 1.52
C GLY A 9 -0.59 11.49 2.62
N PRO A 10 0.52 12.20 2.31
CA PRO A 10 1.55 12.54 3.28
C PRO A 10 1.14 13.63 4.27
N CYS A 11 1.10 13.32 5.57
CA CYS A 11 0.94 14.32 6.64
C CYS A 11 1.91 14.02 7.81
N PRO A 12 3.23 14.23 7.65
CA PRO A 12 4.19 13.97 8.71
C PRO A 12 4.00 14.99 9.85
N PRO A 13 3.85 14.54 11.11
CA PRO A 13 3.68 15.45 12.24
C PRO A 13 4.96 16.24 12.53
N TRP A 14 6.13 15.67 12.27
CA TRP A 14 7.43 16.31 12.42
C TRP A 14 8.47 15.61 11.53
N GLY A 15 9.48 16.36 11.09
CA GLY A 15 10.58 15.82 10.30
C GLY A 15 10.20 15.37 8.89
N THR A 16 11.07 14.58 8.27
CA THR A 16 10.88 14.02 6.92
C THR A 16 10.47 12.56 7.03
N HIS A 17 9.30 12.20 6.52
CA HIS A 17 8.84 10.81 6.45
C HIS A 17 9.17 10.21 5.07
N ARG A 18 9.36 8.88 5.07
CA ARG A 18 9.48 8.06 3.86
C ARG A 18 8.15 7.36 3.59
N TYR A 19 7.66 7.44 2.37
CA TYR A 19 6.43 6.82 1.90
C TYR A 19 6.78 5.75 0.87
N PHE A 20 6.46 4.50 1.20
CA PHE A 20 6.79 3.34 0.39
C PHE A 20 5.57 2.95 -0.44
N PHE A 21 5.68 3.10 -1.76
CA PHE A 21 4.66 2.70 -2.72
C PHE A 21 5.08 1.35 -3.30
N LYS A 22 4.32 0.30 -3.00
CA LYS A 22 4.61 -1.06 -3.45
C LYS A 22 3.66 -1.45 -4.57
N LEU A 23 4.23 -1.93 -5.67
CA LEU A 23 3.49 -2.44 -6.83
C LEU A 23 3.78 -3.92 -7.00
N TYR A 24 2.73 -4.71 -7.19
CA TYR A 24 2.81 -6.17 -7.34
C TYR A 24 2.12 -6.57 -8.63
N ALA A 25 2.77 -7.41 -9.42
CA ALA A 25 2.17 -8.10 -10.56
C ALA A 25 1.68 -9.47 -10.10
N LEU A 26 0.43 -9.80 -10.38
CA LEU A 26 -0.19 -11.07 -10.00
C LEU A 26 -0.59 -11.85 -11.25
N ASP A 27 -0.60 -13.17 -11.14
CA ASP A 27 -1.12 -14.07 -12.18
C ASP A 27 -2.64 -14.30 -12.11
N THR A 28 -3.30 -13.72 -11.10
CA THR A 28 -4.72 -13.94 -10.81
C THR A 28 -5.42 -12.66 -10.35
N MET A 29 -6.75 -12.68 -10.44
CA MET A 29 -7.63 -11.66 -9.86
C MET A 29 -7.96 -12.05 -8.42
N LEU A 30 -7.83 -11.09 -7.49
CA LEU A 30 -8.18 -11.32 -6.10
C LEU A 30 -9.69 -11.11 -5.87
N THR A 31 -10.33 -12.09 -5.25
CA THR A 31 -11.73 -11.98 -4.81
C THR A 31 -11.76 -11.56 -3.35
N LEU A 32 -11.95 -10.27 -3.10
CA LEU A 32 -12.01 -9.68 -1.76
C LEU A 32 -13.21 -8.74 -1.63
N PRO A 33 -13.86 -8.67 -0.47
CA PRO A 33 -14.94 -7.72 -0.24
C PRO A 33 -14.41 -6.28 -0.26
N SER A 34 -15.29 -5.33 -0.60
CA SER A 34 -14.97 -3.90 -0.47
C SER A 34 -14.55 -3.59 0.97
N GLY A 35 -13.43 -2.90 1.14
CA GLY A 35 -12.88 -2.56 2.46
C GLY A 35 -11.98 -3.61 3.09
N ALA A 36 -11.57 -4.63 2.33
CA ALA A 36 -10.52 -5.56 2.76
C ALA A 36 -9.29 -4.81 3.30
N LYS A 37 -8.76 -5.30 4.43
CA LYS A 37 -7.59 -4.68 5.04
C LYS A 37 -6.33 -5.08 4.28
N LYS A 38 -5.27 -4.30 4.46
CA LYS A 38 -3.95 -4.57 3.88
C LYS A 38 -3.51 -6.03 4.08
N ASP A 39 -3.68 -6.57 5.28
CA ASP A 39 -3.20 -7.92 5.59
C ASP A 39 -4.01 -9.01 4.86
N ASP A 40 -5.30 -8.78 4.61
CA ASP A 40 -6.15 -9.69 3.83
C ASP A 40 -5.71 -9.70 2.37
N VAL A 41 -5.43 -8.51 1.82
CA VAL A 41 -4.88 -8.35 0.47
C VAL A 41 -3.54 -9.06 0.35
N LEU A 42 -2.61 -8.85 1.29
CA LEU A 42 -1.30 -9.50 1.26
C LEU A 42 -1.38 -11.03 1.35
N LYS A 43 -2.31 -11.56 2.15
CA LYS A 43 -2.55 -13.02 2.24
C LYS A 43 -3.15 -13.57 0.94
N ALA A 44 -4.14 -12.89 0.37
CA ALA A 44 -4.78 -13.32 -0.88
C ALA A 44 -3.80 -13.29 -2.07
N MET A 45 -2.80 -12.40 -2.03
CA MET A 45 -1.74 -12.33 -3.03
C MET A 45 -0.66 -13.40 -2.87
N ASP A 46 -0.57 -14.05 -1.71
CA ASP A 46 0.52 -14.99 -1.43
C ASP A 46 0.53 -16.10 -2.48
N LYS A 47 1.74 -16.50 -2.92
CA LYS A 47 1.99 -17.45 -4.03
C LYS A 47 1.54 -17.03 -5.43
N HIS A 48 0.86 -15.90 -5.59
CA HIS A 48 0.42 -15.37 -6.89
C HIS A 48 1.28 -14.21 -7.43
N VAL A 49 2.31 -13.80 -6.69
CA VAL A 49 3.18 -12.68 -7.07
C VAL A 49 4.20 -13.10 -8.13
N LEU A 50 4.01 -12.61 -9.36
CA LEU A 50 4.96 -12.76 -10.47
C LEU A 50 6.13 -11.77 -10.39
N GLY A 51 5.89 -10.59 -9.80
CA GLY A 51 6.89 -9.54 -9.69
C GLY A 51 6.49 -8.48 -8.68
N LYS A 52 7.48 -7.78 -8.14
CA LYS A 52 7.27 -6.67 -7.21
C LYS A 52 8.27 -5.55 -7.47
N THR A 53 7.84 -4.32 -7.29
CA THR A 53 8.73 -3.16 -7.28
C THR A 53 8.28 -2.16 -6.21
N GLU A 54 9.18 -1.24 -5.85
CA GLU A 54 8.94 -0.25 -4.83
C GLU A 54 9.46 1.12 -5.26
N LEU A 55 8.64 2.15 -5.03
CA LEU A 55 9.04 3.55 -5.12
C LEU A 55 9.02 4.15 -3.72
N VAL A 56 10.08 4.87 -3.36
CA VAL A 56 10.17 5.56 -2.06
C VAL A 56 10.14 7.07 -2.26
N GLY A 57 9.04 7.70 -1.86
CA GLY A 57 8.91 9.16 -1.79
C GLY A 57 9.33 9.69 -0.42
N LYS A 58 9.85 10.91 -0.37
CA LYS A 58 10.11 11.63 0.89
C LYS A 58 9.25 12.89 0.92
N TYR A 59 8.65 13.19 2.07
CA TYR A 59 7.91 14.43 2.28
C TYR A 59 8.17 14.98 3.68
N LYS A 60 8.27 16.31 3.77
CA LYS A 60 8.37 17.07 5.01
C LYS A 60 7.35 18.19 4.94
N LYS A 61 6.49 18.27 5.95
CA LYS A 61 5.58 19.42 6.11
C LYS A 61 6.43 20.65 6.47
N LYS A 62 6.24 21.75 5.77
CA LYS A 62 6.84 23.04 6.13
C LYS A 62 6.07 23.69 7.26
#